data_AF-A0A3D4PYG0-F1
#
_entry.id   AF-A0A3D4PYG0-F1
#
_cell.length_a   1.000
_cell.length_b   1.000
_cell.length_c   1.000
_cell.angle_alpha   90.00
_cell.angle_beta   90.00
_cell.angle_gamma   90.00
#
_symmetry.space_group_name_H-M   'P 1'
#
loop_
_entity.id
_entity.type
_entity.pdbx_description
1 polymer ?
#
loop_
_entity_poly.entity_id
_entity_poly.type
_entity_poly.pdbx_seq_one_letter_code
_entity_poly.pdbx_strand_id
1 'polypeptide(L)'
;MIWELSQDVAGANSLLAAIHNQIGSGGGSSSSTSTGCPAWVSGQNYVVGNKVTYQGGYYIAEYDNPGYIPNVSTYFWEPIAASACGGTSSSSSSTAAFTRLIQAEAYTAMSGVQLEATTDTGGGQNVGWIDANDWMAHTNINFPSSGTYRVEYRVASVSGSRASLDLNAGAIQLGQVNIPATGGWQTWATVSQNVSINAGTYSVGIFAPQGGWNLNWIRFTKL
;
A
#
# COMPACT_ATOMS: atom_id res chain seq x y z
N MET A 1 64.92 -25.67 38.87
CA MET A 1 64.70 -24.26 39.25
C MET A 1 63.19 -24.16 39.48
N ILE A 2 62.73 -24.50 40.69
CA ILE A 2 62.42 -23.56 41.80
C ILE A 2 61.28 -22.62 41.36
N TRP A 3 60.11 -22.45 42.01
CA TRP A 3 59.39 -22.96 43.19
C TRP A 3 57.93 -22.42 42.97
N GLU A 4 56.83 -23.14 43.24
CA GLU A 4 55.91 -22.98 44.41
C GLU A 4 55.43 -21.52 44.68
N LEU A 5 54.15 -21.14 44.89
CA LEU A 5 53.08 -21.63 45.79
C LEU A 5 51.74 -20.96 45.36
N SER A 6 50.59 -21.65 45.30
CA SER A 6 49.56 -21.89 46.36
C SER A 6 48.45 -20.81 46.39
N GLN A 7 47.20 -21.10 45.97
CA GLN A 7 46.08 -21.81 46.64
C GLN A 7 45.35 -21.02 47.74
N ASP A 8 44.03 -20.82 47.53
CA ASP A 8 42.89 -21.29 48.37
C ASP A 8 41.57 -20.62 47.88
N VAL A 9 40.32 -21.08 48.01
CA VAL A 9 39.58 -22.33 48.34
C VAL A 9 38.06 -21.99 48.19
N ALA A 10 37.21 -23.03 48.09
CA ALA A 10 35.75 -23.12 48.31
C ALA A 10 34.91 -23.18 47.01
N GLY A 11 34.21 -24.28 46.67
CA GLY A 11 33.33 -25.15 47.46
C GLY A 11 31.88 -24.80 47.09
N ALA A 12 30.92 -25.68 46.77
CA ALA A 12 30.73 -27.09 47.09
C ALA A 12 29.81 -27.79 46.06
N ASN A 13 29.84 -29.12 46.09
CA ASN A 13 29.11 -30.06 45.24
C ASN A 13 27.70 -30.42 45.74
N SER A 14 26.90 -30.88 44.78
CA SER A 14 25.86 -31.93 44.84
C SER A 14 24.61 -31.72 45.70
N LEU A 15 23.45 -31.97 45.11
CA LEU A 15 22.45 -32.94 45.59
C LEU A 15 21.50 -33.27 44.43
N LEU A 16 21.33 -34.58 44.18
CA LEU A 16 20.10 -35.28 43.80
C LEU A 16 19.30 -34.80 42.56
N ALA A 17 19.19 -35.64 41.52
CA ALA A 17 18.10 -36.62 41.38
C ALA A 17 16.72 -35.94 41.40
N ALA A 18 16.09 -35.79 40.25
CA ALA A 18 15.10 -36.74 39.76
C ALA A 18 13.96 -36.97 40.77
N ILE A 19 12.73 -36.58 40.42
CA ILE A 19 11.54 -37.39 40.70
C ILE A 19 10.51 -37.15 39.58
N HIS A 20 10.02 -38.29 39.09
CA HIS A 20 9.00 -38.51 38.08
C HIS A 20 7.56 -38.35 38.62
N ASN A 21 6.65 -38.18 37.65
CA ASN A 21 5.30 -38.76 37.55
C ASN A 21 4.14 -38.38 38.49
N GLN A 22 3.07 -37.90 37.81
CA GLN A 22 1.68 -38.40 37.82
C GLN A 22 0.71 -38.02 38.97
N ILE A 23 -0.38 -37.37 38.52
CA ILE A 23 -1.78 -37.30 39.00
C ILE A 23 -2.12 -36.57 40.32
N GLY A 24 -2.96 -35.53 40.18
CA GLY A 24 -4.17 -35.42 41.00
C GLY A 24 -4.45 -34.09 41.70
N SER A 25 -5.46 -33.39 41.18
CA SER A 25 -6.50 -32.66 41.92
C SER A 25 -6.38 -31.13 42.06
N GLY A 26 -7.40 -30.44 41.54
CA GLY A 26 -7.89 -29.20 42.14
C GLY A 26 -7.83 -27.94 41.29
N GLY A 27 -8.80 -27.79 40.39
CA GLY A 27 -9.61 -26.58 40.21
C GLY A 27 -8.92 -25.21 40.07
N GLY A 28 -9.15 -24.55 38.93
CA GLY A 28 -9.01 -23.10 38.87
C GLY A 28 -8.76 -22.58 37.47
N SER A 29 -9.84 -22.19 36.80
CA SER A 29 -9.86 -21.39 35.59
C SER A 29 -8.79 -20.29 35.58
N SER A 30 -8.02 -20.21 34.50
CA SER A 30 -7.95 -18.99 33.68
C SER A 30 -7.11 -19.29 32.46
N SER A 31 -7.80 -19.53 31.35
CA SER A 31 -7.35 -19.00 30.07
C SER A 31 -7.09 -17.50 30.27
N SER A 32 -5.85 -17.12 30.58
CA SER A 32 -5.44 -15.73 30.39
C SER A 32 -5.27 -15.56 28.88
N THR A 33 -6.41 -15.38 28.20
CA THR A 33 -6.47 -14.44 27.09
C THR A 33 -5.93 -13.11 27.63
N SER A 34 -4.61 -12.93 27.57
CA SER A 34 -4.00 -11.65 27.87
C SER A 34 -4.35 -10.74 26.71
N THR A 35 -5.44 -10.00 26.88
CA THR A 35 -5.78 -8.84 26.07
C THR A 35 -4.72 -7.77 26.36
N GLY A 36 -3.51 -7.93 25.83
CA GLY A 36 -2.36 -7.07 26.12
C GLY A 36 -1.06 -7.53 25.44
N CYS A 37 -0.11 -6.61 25.28
CA CYS A 37 1.21 -6.91 24.75
C CYS A 37 1.99 -7.77 25.75
N PRO A 38 2.82 -8.72 25.27
CA PRO A 38 3.69 -9.47 26.16
C PRO A 38 4.60 -8.55 26.96
N ALA A 39 4.90 -8.91 28.21
CA ALA A 39 5.91 -8.18 28.98
C ALA A 39 7.27 -8.30 28.31
N TRP A 40 8.03 -7.20 28.27
CA TRP A 40 9.41 -7.20 27.80
C TRP A 40 10.27 -8.11 28.69
N VAL A 41 11.18 -8.84 28.06
CA VAL A 41 12.09 -9.82 28.67
C VAL A 41 13.52 -9.40 28.36
N SER A 42 14.34 -9.31 29.42
CA SER A 42 15.74 -8.91 29.29
C SER A 42 16.55 -9.89 28.44
N GLY A 43 17.31 -9.34 27.48
CA GLY A 43 18.16 -10.13 26.58
C GLY A 43 17.41 -10.94 25.51
N GLN A 44 16.09 -10.82 25.41
CA GLN A 44 15.31 -11.40 24.32
C GLN A 44 15.45 -10.54 23.06
N ASN A 45 15.69 -11.16 21.90
CA ASN A 45 15.64 -10.45 20.63
C ASN A 45 14.18 -10.15 20.22
N TYR A 46 13.94 -8.94 19.71
CA TYR A 46 12.67 -8.46 19.19
C TYR A 46 12.86 -7.98 17.76
N VAL A 47 12.06 -8.48 16.83
CA VAL A 47 12.08 -7.99 15.44
C VAL A 47 11.18 -6.76 15.28
N VAL A 48 11.39 -6.00 14.21
CA VAL A 48 10.54 -4.84 13.86
C VAL A 48 9.05 -5.19 13.97
N GLY A 49 8.29 -4.31 14.61
CA GLY A 49 6.85 -4.44 14.81
C GLY A 49 6.44 -5.28 16.04
N ASN A 50 7.38 -5.94 16.73
CA ASN A 50 7.10 -6.56 18.02
C ASN A 50 6.67 -5.51 19.03
N LYS A 51 5.58 -5.79 19.76
CA LYS A 51 5.05 -4.90 20.78
C LYS A 51 5.20 -5.52 22.16
N VAL A 52 5.61 -4.73 23.14
CA VAL A 52 5.84 -5.17 24.51
C VAL A 52 5.28 -4.19 25.53
N THR A 53 5.08 -4.63 26.76
CA THR A 53 4.91 -3.74 27.91
C THR A 53 6.16 -3.73 28.80
N TYR A 54 6.56 -2.56 29.29
CA TYR A 54 7.68 -2.37 30.22
C TYR A 54 7.39 -1.24 31.20
N GLN A 55 7.48 -1.52 32.50
CA GLN A 55 7.23 -0.55 33.59
C GLN A 55 5.90 0.23 33.46
N GLY A 56 4.85 -0.42 32.97
CA GLY A 56 3.53 0.19 32.75
C GLY A 56 3.38 0.97 31.44
N GLY A 57 4.46 1.16 30.69
CA GLY A 57 4.43 1.68 29.32
C GLY A 57 4.25 0.57 28.28
N TYR A 58 3.91 0.97 27.05
CA TYR A 58 3.77 0.08 25.89
C TYR A 58 4.67 0.58 24.77
N TYR A 59 5.36 -0.33 24.09
CA TYR A 59 6.36 0.01 23.09
C TYR A 59 6.29 -0.90 21.88
N ILE A 60 6.67 -0.38 20.71
CA ILE A 60 6.87 -1.14 19.47
C ILE A 60 8.33 -1.04 19.02
N ALA A 61 8.90 -2.15 18.55
CA ALA A 61 10.25 -2.17 18.00
C ALA A 61 10.25 -1.54 16.59
N GLU A 62 11.03 -0.47 16.36
CA GLU A 62 11.19 0.13 15.03
C GLU A 62 12.32 -0.52 14.21
N TYR A 63 13.28 -1.13 14.91
CA TYR A 63 14.41 -1.88 14.34
C TYR A 63 14.57 -3.22 15.08
N ASP A 64 15.26 -4.18 14.48
CA ASP A 64 15.65 -5.41 15.16
C ASP A 64 16.47 -5.07 16.42
N ASN A 65 15.99 -5.57 17.56
CA ASN A 65 16.44 -5.16 18.87
C ASN A 65 16.92 -6.37 19.67
N PRO A 66 18.22 -6.47 20.00
CA PRO A 66 18.80 -7.60 20.73
C PRO A 66 18.46 -7.65 22.23
N GLY A 67 17.40 -6.96 22.66
CA GLY A 67 16.91 -6.95 24.04
C GLY A 67 17.37 -5.73 24.85
N TYR A 68 17.51 -4.57 24.20
CA TYR A 68 17.72 -3.29 24.87
C TYR A 68 16.45 -2.80 25.57
N ILE A 69 16.62 -2.04 26.66
CA ILE A 69 15.53 -1.59 27.54
C ILE A 69 14.70 -0.47 26.86
N PRO A 70 13.35 -0.55 26.84
CA PRO A 70 12.49 0.40 26.13
C PRO A 70 12.63 1.88 26.46
N ASN A 71 12.81 2.24 27.73
CA ASN A 71 12.92 3.65 28.15
C ASN A 71 14.35 4.21 28.08
N VAL A 72 15.36 3.37 27.83
CA VAL A 72 16.77 3.79 27.68
C VAL A 72 17.12 3.93 26.19
N SER A 73 16.56 3.06 25.35
CA SER A 73 16.88 3.00 23.92
C SER A 73 15.69 3.40 23.06
N THR A 74 15.34 4.69 23.09
CA THR A 74 14.28 5.28 22.24
C THR A 74 14.56 5.17 20.74
N TYR A 75 15.80 4.83 20.34
CA TYR A 75 16.13 4.51 18.96
C TYR A 75 15.51 3.18 18.48
N PHE A 76 15.39 2.19 19.37
CA PHE A 76 14.84 0.88 19.02
C PHE A 76 13.37 0.74 19.38
N TRP A 77 12.86 1.59 20.28
CA TRP A 77 11.53 1.49 20.84
C TRP A 77 10.76 2.81 20.72
N GLU A 78 9.62 2.77 20.06
CA GLU A 78 8.64 3.86 20.03
C GLU A 78 7.52 3.59 21.04
N PRO A 79 7.10 4.57 21.86
CA PRO A 79 5.97 4.43 22.76
C PRO A 79 4.65 4.36 21.99
N ILE A 80 3.79 3.41 22.36
CA ILE A 80 2.46 3.23 21.76
C ILE A 80 1.36 3.34 22.82
N ALA A 81 0.13 3.58 22.39
CA ALA A 81 -1.03 3.52 23.28
C ALA A 81 -1.34 2.07 23.70
N ALA A 82 -1.88 1.88 24.91
CA ALA A 82 -2.33 0.57 25.41
C ALA A 82 -3.34 -0.12 24.48
N SER A 83 -4.13 0.65 23.74
CA SER A 83 -5.09 0.15 22.75
C SER A 83 -4.44 -0.60 21.58
N ALA A 84 -3.15 -0.35 21.30
CA ALA A 84 -2.41 -1.05 20.26
C ALA A 84 -2.05 -2.51 20.64
N CYS A 85 -2.33 -2.89 21.89
CA CYS A 85 -1.98 -4.16 22.51
C CYS A 85 -3.19 -5.07 22.81
N GLY A 86 -4.42 -4.63 22.57
CA GLY A 86 -5.63 -5.36 22.94
C GLY A 86 -6.72 -5.32 21.87
N GLY A 87 -7.21 -6.51 21.51
CA GLY A 87 -8.38 -6.70 20.66
C GLY A 87 -8.01 -6.84 19.19
N THR A 88 -8.63 -7.83 18.55
CA THR A 88 -8.85 -7.91 17.11
C THR A 88 -9.29 -6.53 16.62
N SER A 89 -8.31 -5.73 16.25
CA SER A 89 -8.47 -4.93 15.07
C SER A 89 -8.78 -5.97 14.00
N SER A 90 -10.07 -6.14 13.68
CA SER A 90 -10.44 -6.11 12.29
C SER A 90 -9.90 -4.79 11.75
N SER A 91 -8.58 -4.77 11.57
CA SER A 91 -8.00 -4.27 10.36
C SER A 91 -8.75 -5.08 9.31
N SER A 92 -9.89 -4.54 8.87
CA SER A 92 -9.91 -4.22 7.46
C SER A 92 -8.59 -3.49 7.24
N SER A 93 -7.56 -4.26 6.90
CA SER A 93 -6.64 -3.82 5.88
C SER A 93 -7.58 -3.38 4.77
N SER A 94 -7.98 -2.11 4.83
CA SER A 94 -8.17 -1.37 3.61
C SER A 94 -6.76 -1.39 3.03
N THR A 95 -6.43 -2.49 2.34
CA THR A 95 -5.47 -2.44 1.27
C THR A 95 -5.87 -1.18 0.54
N ALA A 96 -5.02 -0.16 0.61
CA ALA A 96 -5.32 1.12 0.00
C ALA A 96 -5.84 0.81 -1.41
N ALA A 97 -7.07 1.22 -1.70
CA ALA A 97 -7.73 0.84 -2.93
C ALA A 97 -6.78 1.19 -4.07
N PHE A 98 -6.43 0.20 -4.91
CA PHE A 98 -5.44 0.40 -5.97
C PHE A 98 -5.81 1.65 -6.75
N THR A 99 -4.84 2.54 -6.93
CA THR A 99 -4.98 3.73 -7.76
C THR A 99 -3.80 3.85 -8.71
N ARG A 100 -4.08 4.22 -9.95
CA ARG A 100 -3.07 4.45 -10.99
C ARG A 100 -3.44 5.69 -11.77
N LEU A 101 -2.66 6.75 -11.57
CA LEU A 101 -2.70 7.95 -12.40
C LEU A 101 -1.77 7.76 -13.61
N ILE A 102 -2.24 8.15 -14.77
CA ILE A 102 -1.52 8.14 -16.04
C ILE A 102 -1.65 9.55 -16.64
N GLN A 103 -0.52 10.21 -16.85
CA GLN A 103 -0.45 11.47 -17.59
C GLN A 103 -0.72 11.17 -19.07
N ALA A 104 -1.59 11.94 -19.72
CA ALA A 104 -1.97 11.67 -21.10
C ALA A 104 -0.80 11.84 -22.06
N GLU A 105 0.06 12.82 -21.80
CA GLU A 105 1.29 13.09 -22.56
C GLU A 105 2.35 12.00 -22.42
N ALA A 106 2.21 11.11 -21.44
CA ALA A 106 3.11 9.97 -21.23
C ALA A 106 2.70 8.74 -22.05
N TYR A 107 2.14 8.94 -23.25
CA TYR A 107 1.85 7.85 -24.17
C TYR A 107 3.14 7.20 -24.67
N THR A 108 3.06 5.90 -24.93
CA THR A 108 4.16 5.11 -25.51
C THR A 108 4.02 4.91 -27.02
N ALA A 109 2.80 5.08 -27.54
CA ALA A 109 2.49 5.11 -28.95
C ALA A 109 1.23 5.96 -29.16
N MET A 110 1.11 6.59 -30.33
CA MET A 110 -0.05 7.40 -30.68
C MET A 110 -0.24 7.49 -32.19
N SER A 111 -1.40 8.00 -32.60
CA SER A 111 -1.67 8.47 -33.95
C SER A 111 -2.49 9.76 -33.88
N GLY A 112 -2.07 10.78 -34.63
CA GLY A 112 -2.81 12.03 -34.88
C GLY A 112 -2.78 13.09 -33.78
N VAL A 113 -2.55 12.68 -32.52
CA VAL A 113 -2.57 13.61 -31.39
C VAL A 113 -1.30 14.46 -31.26
N GLN A 114 -1.41 15.60 -30.59
CA GLN A 114 -0.29 16.50 -30.29
C GLN A 114 -0.29 16.94 -28.81
N LEU A 115 0.85 17.48 -28.35
CA LEU A 115 1.00 18.00 -26.99
C LEU A 115 0.91 19.53 -26.98
N GLU A 116 0.31 20.08 -25.92
CA GLU A 116 0.36 21.50 -25.57
C GLU A 116 0.56 21.69 -24.07
N ALA A 117 0.97 22.90 -23.69
CA ALA A 117 0.98 23.30 -22.29
C ALA A 117 -0.46 23.36 -21.75
N THR A 118 -0.69 22.72 -20.60
CA THR A 118 -2.01 22.75 -19.95
C THR A 118 -2.13 23.92 -18.98
N THR A 119 -3.30 24.53 -18.92
CA THR A 119 -3.65 25.49 -17.85
C THR A 119 -4.38 24.82 -16.68
N ASP A 120 -4.52 23.50 -16.67
CA ASP A 120 -5.12 22.77 -15.56
C ASP A 120 -4.26 22.88 -14.29
N THR A 121 -4.88 22.60 -13.15
CA THR A 121 -4.19 22.54 -11.87
C THR A 121 -3.07 21.50 -11.93
N GLY A 122 -1.85 21.90 -11.58
CA GLY A 122 -0.65 21.06 -11.65
C GLY A 122 0.26 21.40 -12.84
N GLY A 123 -0.24 22.11 -13.86
CA GLY A 123 0.53 22.46 -15.05
C GLY A 123 0.99 21.23 -15.83
N GLY A 124 2.10 21.37 -16.57
CA GLY A 124 2.62 20.29 -17.42
C GLY A 124 2.11 20.40 -18.86
N GLN A 125 1.80 19.26 -19.47
CA GLN A 125 1.23 19.20 -20.81
C GLN A 125 -0.09 18.43 -20.80
N ASN A 126 -0.96 18.71 -21.78
CA ASN A 126 -2.07 17.84 -22.12
C ASN A 126 -1.92 17.33 -23.54
N VAL A 127 -2.67 16.28 -23.86
CA VAL A 127 -2.89 15.84 -25.23
C VAL A 127 -4.05 16.64 -25.83
N GLY A 128 -3.87 17.13 -27.04
CA GLY A 128 -4.85 17.89 -27.82
C GLY A 128 -4.76 17.57 -29.31
N TRP A 129 -5.38 18.41 -30.13
CA TRP A 129 -5.55 18.17 -31.59
C TRP A 129 -6.17 16.80 -31.89
N ILE A 130 -7.04 16.33 -30.99
CA ILE A 130 -7.65 15.02 -31.12
C ILE A 130 -8.77 15.10 -32.15
N ASP A 131 -8.58 14.43 -33.28
CA ASP A 131 -9.57 14.24 -34.33
C ASP A 131 -10.24 12.86 -34.24
N ALA A 132 -11.30 12.66 -35.01
CA ALA A 132 -11.95 11.36 -35.08
C ALA A 132 -10.99 10.31 -35.66
N ASN A 133 -10.92 9.16 -35.01
CA ASN A 133 -10.01 8.02 -35.24
C ASN A 133 -8.59 8.18 -34.70
N ASP A 134 -8.27 9.27 -34.00
CA ASP A 134 -7.02 9.40 -33.28
C ASP A 134 -6.99 8.50 -32.04
N TRP A 135 -5.77 8.17 -31.60
CA TRP A 135 -5.59 7.36 -30.41
C TRP A 135 -4.23 7.59 -29.74
N MET A 136 -4.17 7.22 -28.46
CA MET A 136 -2.95 7.15 -27.67
C MET A 136 -2.95 5.89 -26.82
N ALA A 137 -1.77 5.29 -26.61
CA ALA A 137 -1.63 4.05 -25.85
C ALA A 137 -0.49 4.12 -24.83
N HIS A 138 -0.78 3.64 -23.62
CA HIS A 138 0.16 3.48 -22.52
C HIS A 138 0.40 1.99 -22.29
N THR A 139 1.61 1.53 -22.59
CA THR A 139 1.98 0.12 -22.42
C THR A 139 2.39 -0.19 -20.97
N ASN A 140 2.38 -1.48 -20.63
CA ASN A 140 2.84 -2.00 -19.34
C ASN A 140 2.07 -1.48 -18.11
N ILE A 141 0.75 -1.28 -18.25
CA ILE A 141 -0.11 -0.91 -17.11
C ILE A 141 -0.57 -2.18 -16.40
N ASN A 142 -0.11 -2.37 -15.16
CA ASN A 142 -0.47 -3.52 -14.34
C ASN A 142 -1.70 -3.23 -13.47
N PHE A 143 -2.69 -4.11 -13.55
CA PHE A 143 -3.84 -4.19 -12.65
C PHE A 143 -3.67 -5.42 -11.75
N PRO A 144 -3.48 -5.26 -10.43
CA PRO A 144 -3.08 -6.35 -9.56
C PRO A 144 -4.22 -7.31 -9.20
N SER A 145 -5.48 -6.94 -9.44
CA SER A 145 -6.65 -7.75 -9.10
C SER A 145 -7.79 -7.58 -10.09
N SER A 146 -8.57 -8.64 -10.32
CA SER A 146 -9.74 -8.56 -11.21
C SER A 146 -10.89 -7.80 -10.54
N GLY A 147 -11.76 -7.19 -11.35
CA GLY A 147 -13.08 -6.70 -10.98
C GLY A 147 -13.32 -5.25 -11.43
N THR A 148 -14.17 -4.53 -10.72
CA THR A 148 -14.58 -3.18 -11.14
C THR A 148 -13.55 -2.11 -10.79
N TYR A 149 -13.29 -1.24 -11.77
CA TYR A 149 -12.46 -0.05 -11.63
C TYR A 149 -13.28 1.17 -12.04
N ARG A 150 -13.23 2.23 -11.24
CA ARG A 150 -13.61 3.57 -11.69
C ARG A 150 -12.48 4.14 -12.51
N VAL A 151 -12.78 4.58 -13.73
CA VAL A 151 -11.84 5.28 -14.60
C VAL A 151 -12.28 6.72 -14.70
N GLU A 152 -11.40 7.62 -14.31
CA GLU A 152 -11.61 9.06 -14.36
C GLU A 152 -10.73 9.66 -15.46
N TYR A 153 -11.28 10.64 -16.18
CA TYR A 153 -10.60 11.33 -17.29
C TYR A 153 -10.69 12.82 -17.01
N ARG A 154 -9.55 13.50 -17.04
CA ARG A 154 -9.50 14.95 -16.93
C ARG A 154 -9.47 15.55 -18.32
N VAL A 155 -10.60 16.11 -18.73
CA VAL A 155 -10.89 16.47 -20.11
C VAL A 155 -11.33 17.92 -20.23
N ALA A 156 -11.14 18.50 -21.42
CA ALA A 156 -11.68 19.79 -21.81
C ALA A 156 -12.25 19.71 -23.23
N SER A 157 -13.36 20.37 -23.51
CA SER A 157 -13.98 20.40 -24.84
C SER A 157 -14.88 21.61 -24.98
N VAL A 158 -14.82 22.29 -26.12
CA VAL A 158 -15.72 23.42 -26.42
C VAL A 158 -17.16 22.95 -26.64
N SER A 159 -17.35 21.82 -27.32
CA SER A 159 -18.69 21.37 -27.78
C SER A 159 -19.11 20.00 -27.25
N GLY A 160 -18.27 19.36 -26.43
CA GLY A 160 -18.45 17.98 -26.00
C GLY A 160 -18.01 16.97 -27.04
N SER A 161 -17.79 15.73 -26.61
CA SER A 161 -17.31 14.63 -27.46
C SER A 161 -17.50 13.27 -26.76
N ARG A 162 -16.76 12.25 -27.20
CA ARG A 162 -16.71 10.90 -26.63
C ARG A 162 -15.30 10.34 -26.70
N ALA A 163 -14.91 9.58 -25.69
CA ALA A 163 -13.69 8.78 -25.68
C ALA A 163 -14.02 7.31 -25.46
N SER A 164 -13.34 6.40 -26.16
CA SER A 164 -13.35 4.95 -25.88
C SER A 164 -12.14 4.60 -25.04
N LEU A 165 -12.35 3.73 -24.05
CA LEU A 165 -11.28 3.07 -23.32
C LEU A 165 -11.16 1.64 -23.83
N ASP A 166 -9.96 1.29 -24.30
CA ASP A 166 -9.69 -0.02 -24.83
C ASP A 166 -8.41 -0.61 -24.19
N LEU A 167 -8.26 -1.93 -24.22
CA LEU A 167 -7.03 -2.62 -23.89
C LEU A 167 -6.50 -3.35 -25.12
N ASN A 168 -5.17 -3.44 -25.21
CA ASN A 168 -4.44 -4.21 -26.22
C ASN A 168 -4.84 -3.81 -27.65
N ALA A 169 -4.67 -2.53 -27.98
CA ALA A 169 -4.93 -1.96 -29.30
C ALA A 169 -6.37 -2.21 -29.83
N GLY A 170 -7.37 -2.03 -28.97
CA GLY A 170 -8.78 -2.18 -29.35
C GLY A 170 -9.31 -3.61 -29.26
N ALA A 171 -8.47 -4.61 -28.97
CA ALA A 171 -8.91 -6.01 -28.86
C ALA A 171 -9.92 -6.22 -27.72
N ILE A 172 -9.86 -5.40 -26.66
CA ILE A 172 -10.81 -5.41 -25.56
C ILE A 172 -11.36 -4.00 -25.39
N GLN A 173 -12.59 -3.75 -25.80
CA GLN A 173 -13.25 -2.47 -25.59
C GLN A 173 -13.93 -2.47 -24.21
N LEU A 174 -13.55 -1.54 -23.34
CA LEU A 174 -14.09 -1.42 -21.98
C LEU A 174 -15.30 -0.50 -21.89
N GLY A 175 -15.53 0.31 -22.93
CA GLY A 175 -16.69 1.19 -23.03
C GLY A 175 -16.30 2.62 -23.39
N GLN A 176 -17.33 3.44 -23.65
CA GLN A 176 -17.18 4.84 -23.98
C GLN A 176 -17.70 5.75 -22.86
N VAL A 177 -17.01 6.87 -22.67
CA VAL A 177 -17.43 7.94 -21.76
C VAL A 177 -17.80 9.19 -22.56
N ASN A 178 -18.90 9.84 -22.16
CA ASN A 178 -19.29 11.13 -22.71
C ASN A 178 -18.40 12.24 -22.13
N ILE A 179 -17.92 13.13 -22.99
CA ILE A 179 -17.22 14.35 -22.60
C ILE A 179 -18.20 15.50 -22.77
N PRO A 180 -18.58 16.22 -21.68
CA PRO A 180 -19.47 17.37 -21.80
C PRO A 180 -18.75 18.55 -22.46
N ALA A 181 -19.53 19.51 -22.97
CA ALA A 181 -19.00 20.84 -23.29
C ALA A 181 -18.56 21.51 -21.98
N THR A 182 -17.26 21.71 -21.81
CA THR A 182 -16.67 22.36 -20.64
C THR A 182 -16.55 23.87 -20.81
N GLY A 183 -16.81 24.38 -22.01
CA GLY A 183 -16.82 25.81 -22.32
C GLY A 183 -15.48 26.37 -22.84
N GLY A 184 -14.46 25.53 -23.04
CA GLY A 184 -13.17 25.94 -23.58
C GLY A 184 -12.18 24.79 -23.72
N TRP A 185 -11.16 24.97 -24.56
CA TRP A 185 -10.06 24.00 -24.78
C TRP A 185 -9.20 23.76 -23.54
N GLN A 186 -9.20 24.71 -22.62
CA GLN A 186 -8.42 24.69 -21.39
C GLN A 186 -9.34 24.89 -20.16
N THR A 187 -10.65 24.64 -20.31
CA THR A 187 -11.61 24.60 -19.21
C THR A 187 -11.86 23.14 -18.85
N TRP A 188 -11.43 22.73 -17.66
CA TRP A 188 -11.24 21.30 -17.35
C TRP A 188 -12.33 20.73 -16.45
N ALA A 189 -12.85 19.55 -16.81
CA ALA A 189 -13.77 18.74 -16.02
C ALA A 189 -13.23 17.32 -15.84
N THR A 190 -13.66 16.66 -14.77
CA THR A 190 -13.36 15.23 -14.58
C THR A 190 -14.63 14.42 -14.83
N VAL A 191 -14.59 13.55 -15.83
CA VAL A 191 -15.66 12.58 -16.12
C VAL A 191 -15.23 11.19 -15.70
N SER A 192 -16.18 10.27 -15.50
CA SER A 192 -15.85 8.90 -15.12
C SER A 192 -16.79 7.85 -15.68
N GLN A 193 -16.30 6.62 -15.74
CA GLN A 193 -17.07 5.40 -16.00
C GLN A 193 -16.55 4.26 -15.13
N ASN A 194 -17.40 3.27 -14.86
CA ASN A 194 -17.00 2.04 -14.18
C ASN A 194 -16.83 0.92 -15.21
N VAL A 195 -15.70 0.22 -15.17
CA VAL A 195 -15.37 -0.85 -16.12
C VAL A 195 -14.87 -2.08 -15.37
N SER A 196 -15.07 -3.26 -15.93
CA SER A 196 -14.52 -4.51 -15.37
C SER A 196 -13.20 -4.84 -16.06
N ILE A 197 -12.13 -4.98 -15.27
CA ILE A 197 -10.78 -5.30 -15.77
C ILE A 197 -10.30 -6.53 -15.00
N ASN A 198 -9.75 -7.51 -15.73
CA ASN A 198 -9.11 -8.67 -15.09
C ASN A 198 -7.70 -8.31 -14.61
N ALA A 199 -7.21 -9.01 -13.59
CA ALA A 199 -5.82 -8.87 -13.18
C ALA A 199 -4.88 -9.19 -14.35
N GLY A 200 -3.86 -8.37 -14.55
CA GLY A 200 -2.95 -8.52 -15.67
C GLY A 200 -2.22 -7.23 -16.02
N THR A 201 -1.32 -7.32 -16.99
CA THR A 201 -0.61 -6.18 -17.56
C THR A 201 -1.11 -5.95 -18.98
N TYR A 202 -1.51 -4.71 -19.28
CA TYR A 202 -2.15 -4.35 -20.54
C TYR A 202 -1.46 -3.15 -21.19
N SER A 203 -1.69 -3.02 -22.50
CA SER A 203 -1.62 -1.71 -23.15
C SER A 203 -2.98 -1.03 -23.01
N VAL A 204 -3.04 0.06 -22.25
CA VAL A 204 -4.25 0.87 -22.08
C VAL A 204 -4.31 1.87 -23.23
N GLY A 205 -5.37 1.82 -24.03
CA GLY A 205 -5.62 2.71 -25.16
C GLY A 205 -6.77 3.66 -24.90
N ILE A 206 -6.61 4.91 -25.33
CA ILE A 206 -7.70 5.86 -25.49
C ILE A 206 -7.90 6.10 -26.98
N PHE A 207 -9.09 5.79 -27.47
CA PHE A 207 -9.48 6.00 -28.85
C PHE A 207 -10.54 7.10 -28.94
N ALA A 208 -10.43 7.95 -29.96
CA ALA A 208 -11.34 9.06 -30.21
C ALA A 208 -12.36 8.67 -31.30
N PRO A 209 -13.54 8.13 -30.95
CA PRO A 209 -14.62 7.95 -31.94
C PRO A 209 -15.11 9.30 -32.51
N GLN A 210 -14.89 10.39 -31.77
CA GLN A 210 -15.14 11.76 -32.17
C GLN A 210 -13.99 12.63 -31.66
N GLY A 211 -13.58 13.61 -32.47
CA GLY A 211 -12.56 14.59 -32.10
C GLY A 211 -13.10 15.75 -31.26
N GLY A 212 -12.30 16.80 -31.11
CA GLY A 212 -12.72 18.08 -30.52
C GLY A 212 -12.66 18.13 -28.99
N TRP A 213 -11.65 17.52 -28.39
CA TRP A 213 -11.42 17.52 -26.95
C TRP A 213 -9.93 17.37 -26.62
N ASN A 214 -9.58 17.74 -25.39
CA ASN A 214 -8.26 17.62 -24.80
C ASN A 214 -8.30 16.65 -23.61
N LEU A 215 -7.18 15.98 -23.35
CA LEU A 215 -7.00 15.04 -22.24
C LEU A 215 -5.74 15.39 -21.45
N ASN A 216 -5.87 15.58 -20.14
CA ASN A 216 -4.74 15.85 -19.24
C ASN A 216 -4.24 14.55 -18.59
N TRP A 217 -5.14 13.80 -17.94
CA TRP A 217 -4.77 12.54 -17.28
C TRP A 217 -5.94 11.56 -17.21
N ILE A 218 -5.59 10.30 -16.98
CA ILE A 218 -6.51 9.19 -16.72
C ILE A 218 -6.16 8.62 -15.35
N ARG A 219 -7.17 8.31 -14.53
CA ARG A 219 -6.97 7.64 -13.23
C ARG A 219 -7.85 6.42 -13.11
N PHE A 220 -7.23 5.29 -12.81
CA PHE A 220 -7.92 4.06 -12.42
C PHE A 220 -7.98 3.98 -10.90
N THR A 221 -9.13 3.65 -10.34
CA THR A 221 -9.30 3.35 -8.91
C THR A 221 -10.11 2.08 -8.75
N LYS A 222 -9.58 1.11 -8.02
CA LYS A 222 -10.29 -0.12 -7.70
C LYS A 222 -11.48 0.19 -6.80
N LEU A 223 -12.67 -0.33 -7.16
CA LEU A 223 -13.88 -0.26 -6.34
C LEU A 223 -14.04 -1.51 -5.47
#